data_AF-A0A7S2FFX5-F1
#
_entry.id   AF-A0A7S2FFX5-F1
#
_cell.length_a   1.000
_cell.length_b   1.000
_cell.length_c   1.000
_cell.angle_alpha   90.00
_cell.angle_beta   90.00
_cell.angle_gamma   90.00
#
_symmetry.space_group_name_H-M   'P 1'
#
loop_
_entity.id
_entity.type
_entity.pdbx_description
1 polymer ?
#
loop_
_entity_poly.entity_id
_entity_poly.type
_entity_poly.pdbx_seq_one_letter_code
_entity_poly.pdbx_strand_id
1 'polypeptide(L)'
;SSSAYLYVIDDANARLSYNTDTETVGAPNYVTTTANSTEQGMLAVSIYTADTTSPELIEYLIDKDAQILVLNFSEPVDAERFNVSHVTLQASAELQSGDSYYTLKEDNSIVNTGNGESVRINIGNQDWVEIVSSSVGSYLVVGSKACTDLASPSNEMAAVEDGSAIQVSKIIYDRTPPTLNSWSLDLQEGYIYMSFDEPVNPDTLNITKFTITPARETLNGSYTLTADTFTLSEAGLDVTLDMALVTTDLDAIKVNGELAVSKQTSYLLWREGAISDMADFANEIDTLNLYPYGLQVDSYTADSSDPSLNSFDFSITTGILELHYSEAMESSSLDGYSLRMQSTADGSGDYVDLGGGTTLGKDG
;
A
#
# COMPACT_ATOMS: atom_id res chain seq x y z
N SER A 1 38.55 -22.64 3.28
CA SER A 1 39.91 -22.87 2.73
C SER A 1 40.30 -21.64 1.93
N SER A 2 41.14 -20.77 2.48
CA SER A 2 41.54 -19.54 1.80
C SER A 2 42.55 -19.86 0.70
N SER A 3 42.16 -19.64 -0.55
CA SER A 3 43.01 -19.69 -1.75
C SER A 3 43.91 -18.45 -1.85
N ALA A 4 44.53 -18.04 -0.74
CA ALA A 4 45.41 -16.89 -0.69
C ALA A 4 46.86 -17.37 -0.89
N TYR A 5 47.48 -16.83 -1.93
CA TYR A 5 48.78 -17.26 -2.41
C TYR A 5 49.67 -16.04 -2.62
N LEU A 6 50.87 -16.08 -2.06
CA LEU A 6 51.86 -15.03 -2.29
C LEU A 6 52.69 -15.38 -3.54
N TYR A 7 52.76 -14.44 -4.48
CA TYR A 7 53.64 -14.51 -5.65
C TYR A 7 54.57 -13.30 -5.68
N VAL A 8 55.86 -13.54 -5.90
CA VAL A 8 56.86 -12.48 -6.06
C VAL A 8 56.97 -12.14 -7.54
N ILE A 9 56.56 -10.93 -7.92
CA ILE A 9 56.69 -10.43 -9.29
C ILE A 9 58.13 -9.97 -9.51
N ASP A 10 58.84 -10.59 -10.46
CA ASP A 10 60.13 -10.11 -10.94
C ASP A 10 59.91 -8.97 -11.95
N ASP A 11 59.68 -7.76 -11.46
CA ASP A 11 59.91 -6.57 -12.26
C ASP A 11 61.41 -6.25 -12.16
N ALA A 12 62.06 -5.92 -13.27
CA ALA A 12 63.49 -5.63 -13.35
C ALA A 12 63.95 -4.54 -12.35
N ASN A 13 63.02 -3.78 -11.75
CA ASN A 13 63.26 -2.82 -10.68
C ASN A 13 62.64 -3.15 -9.31
N ALA A 14 61.79 -4.19 -9.18
CA ALA A 14 61.21 -4.59 -7.90
C ALA A 14 62.18 -5.53 -7.15
N ARG A 15 62.53 -5.20 -5.91
CA ARG A 15 63.43 -6.01 -5.06
C ARG A 15 62.78 -6.19 -3.69
N LEU A 16 62.49 -7.44 -3.32
CA LEU A 16 61.78 -7.74 -2.06
C LEU A 16 62.68 -7.55 -0.83
N SER A 17 63.94 -8.01 -0.91
CA SER A 17 64.99 -7.82 0.11
C SER A 17 66.37 -8.24 -0.44
N TYR A 18 67.46 -7.83 0.22
CA TYR A 18 68.85 -8.23 -0.09
C TYR A 18 69.65 -8.47 1.20
N ASN A 19 70.62 -9.40 1.16
CA ASN A 19 71.56 -9.58 2.27
C ASN A 19 72.67 -8.51 2.20
N THR A 20 72.98 -7.87 3.33
CA THR A 20 74.04 -6.85 3.47
C THR A 20 75.42 -7.43 3.83
N ASP A 21 75.53 -8.73 4.11
CA ASP A 21 76.82 -9.37 4.39
C ASP A 21 77.62 -9.57 3.10
N THR A 22 78.37 -8.54 2.71
CA THR A 22 79.27 -8.58 1.55
C THR A 22 80.65 -9.16 1.88
N GLU A 23 80.95 -9.42 3.16
CA GLU A 23 82.30 -9.81 3.58
C GLU A 23 82.53 -11.32 3.57
N THR A 24 81.48 -12.15 3.63
CA THR A 24 81.63 -13.62 3.58
C THR A 24 81.05 -14.31 2.33
N VAL A 25 80.13 -13.69 1.57
CA VAL A 25 79.40 -14.35 0.47
C VAL A 25 79.44 -13.66 -0.91
N GLY A 26 80.14 -12.53 -1.06
CA GLY A 26 80.23 -11.80 -2.34
C GLY A 26 79.07 -10.82 -2.59
N ALA A 27 78.83 -10.42 -3.85
CA ALA A 27 77.79 -9.46 -4.23
C ALA A 27 76.41 -9.83 -3.62
N PRO A 28 75.54 -8.86 -3.27
CA PRO A 28 74.32 -9.12 -2.52
C PRO A 28 73.48 -10.21 -3.17
N ASN A 29 73.22 -11.30 -2.43
CA ASN A 29 72.28 -12.33 -2.85
C ASN A 29 70.86 -11.78 -2.72
N TYR A 30 70.17 -11.71 -3.86
CA TYR A 30 68.79 -11.26 -3.95
C TYR A 30 67.83 -12.40 -3.62
N VAL A 31 66.69 -12.08 -3.01
CA VAL A 31 65.56 -13.01 -2.93
C VAL A 31 65.13 -13.34 -4.36
N THR A 32 65.37 -14.58 -4.80
CA THR A 32 64.97 -15.07 -6.12
C THR A 32 63.52 -15.52 -6.09
N THR A 33 62.80 -15.37 -7.21
CA THR A 33 61.48 -16.00 -7.36
C THR A 33 61.60 -17.51 -7.19
N THR A 34 60.62 -18.14 -6.54
CA THR A 34 60.44 -19.59 -6.63
C THR A 34 60.10 -19.89 -8.08
N ALA A 35 61.06 -20.44 -8.82
CA ALA A 35 60.87 -20.80 -10.22
C ALA A 35 59.74 -21.83 -10.35
N ASN A 36 58.56 -21.36 -10.75
CA ASN A 36 57.68 -22.00 -11.71
C ASN A 36 56.61 -20.97 -12.09
N SER A 37 56.62 -20.55 -13.36
CA SER A 37 55.58 -19.76 -14.03
C SER A 37 54.28 -20.54 -14.26
N THR A 38 54.02 -21.53 -13.41
CA THR A 38 52.81 -22.34 -13.30
C THR A 38 52.43 -22.35 -11.83
N GLU A 39 51.15 -22.49 -11.49
CA GLU A 39 50.56 -22.40 -10.13
C GLU A 39 51.29 -23.15 -9.00
N GLN A 40 52.29 -23.99 -9.30
CA GLN A 40 53.16 -24.70 -8.36
C GLN A 40 54.17 -23.84 -7.57
N GLY A 41 54.39 -22.56 -7.92
CA GLY A 41 55.34 -21.68 -7.22
C GLY A 41 54.76 -20.82 -6.09
N MET A 42 53.45 -20.89 -5.88
CA MET A 42 52.69 -20.07 -4.95
C MET A 42 52.85 -20.56 -3.51
N LEU A 43 53.30 -19.68 -2.61
CA LEU A 43 53.34 -19.99 -1.19
C LEU A 43 51.94 -19.83 -0.61
N ALA A 44 51.33 -20.95 -0.22
CA ALA A 44 50.08 -20.95 0.52
C ALA A 44 50.28 -20.31 1.89
N VAL A 45 49.28 -19.55 2.34
CA VAL A 45 49.26 -19.02 3.72
C VAL A 45 49.42 -20.18 4.72
N SER A 46 50.40 -20.08 5.61
CA SER A 46 50.71 -21.15 6.57
C SER A 46 49.79 -21.14 7.78
N ILE A 47 49.26 -19.98 8.14
CA ILE A 47 48.27 -19.78 9.21
C ILE A 47 47.29 -18.71 8.76
N TYR A 48 46.03 -19.09 8.61
CA TYR A 48 44.90 -18.17 8.44
C TYR A 48 44.08 -18.21 9.72
N THR A 49 43.93 -17.07 10.39
CA THR A 49 42.98 -16.91 11.50
C THR A 49 41.72 -16.31 10.91
N ALA A 50 40.65 -17.11 10.88
CA ALA A 50 39.34 -16.64 10.44
C ALA A 50 38.80 -15.59 11.40
N ASP A 51 37.94 -14.72 10.88
CA ASP A 51 37.11 -13.91 11.74
C ASP A 51 36.17 -14.82 12.54
N THR A 52 36.02 -14.52 13.82
CA THR A 52 35.12 -15.22 14.75
C THR A 52 34.19 -14.26 15.47
N THR A 53 34.20 -12.99 15.07
CA THR A 53 33.33 -11.96 15.64
C THR A 53 32.00 -12.03 14.91
N SER A 54 30.90 -12.04 15.66
CA SER A 54 29.56 -11.99 15.09
C SER A 54 29.11 -10.52 15.02
N PRO A 55 28.41 -10.12 13.95
CA PRO A 55 27.75 -8.83 13.91
C PRO A 55 26.72 -8.71 15.04
N GLU A 56 26.72 -7.59 15.74
CA GLU A 56 25.73 -7.25 16.77
C GLU A 56 24.87 -6.10 16.27
N LEU A 57 23.55 -6.18 16.43
CA LEU A 57 22.67 -5.02 16.22
C LEU A 57 22.91 -4.01 17.34
N ILE A 58 23.36 -2.81 17.00
CA ILE A 58 23.66 -1.74 17.97
C ILE A 58 22.41 -0.92 18.26
N GLU A 59 21.74 -0.49 17.20
CA GLU A 59 20.55 0.35 17.28
C GLU A 59 19.68 0.20 16.03
N TYR A 60 18.45 0.67 16.14
CA TYR A 60 17.58 0.87 14.99
C TYR A 60 16.76 2.15 15.13
N LEU A 61 16.35 2.68 14.00
CA LEU A 61 15.39 3.77 13.90
C LEU A 61 14.27 3.40 12.94
N ILE A 62 13.10 3.98 13.18
CA ILE A 62 11.93 3.85 12.31
C ILE A 62 11.62 5.22 11.73
N ASP A 63 11.56 5.29 10.40
CA ASP A 63 11.04 6.42 9.65
C ASP A 63 9.62 6.08 9.19
N LYS A 64 8.62 6.65 9.86
CA LYS A 64 7.21 6.41 9.56
C LYS A 64 6.73 7.15 8.33
N ASP A 65 7.31 8.31 8.03
CA ASP A 65 7.01 9.12 6.84
C ASP A 65 7.55 8.44 5.58
N ALA A 66 8.77 7.90 5.65
CA ALA A 66 9.38 7.18 4.53
C ALA A 66 9.07 5.68 4.50
N GLN A 67 8.39 5.14 5.52
CA GLN A 67 8.16 3.70 5.75
C GLN A 67 9.45 2.86 5.75
N ILE A 68 10.54 3.39 6.35
CA ILE A 68 11.86 2.75 6.38
C ILE A 68 12.27 2.38 7.80
N LEU A 69 12.69 1.13 7.98
CA LEU A 69 13.44 0.67 9.15
C LEU A 69 14.93 0.67 8.83
N VAL A 70 15.75 1.31 9.67
CA VAL A 70 17.22 1.28 9.52
C VAL A 70 17.84 0.56 10.70
N LEU A 71 18.65 -0.46 10.41
CA LEU A 71 19.38 -1.28 11.37
C LEU A 71 20.88 -0.96 11.26
N ASN A 72 21.53 -0.66 12.38
CA ASN A 72 22.98 -0.38 12.43
C ASN A 72 23.70 -1.47 13.23
N PHE A 73 24.73 -2.06 12.63
CA PHE A 73 25.48 -3.20 13.15
C PHE A 73 26.89 -2.81 13.59
N SER A 74 27.53 -3.67 14.40
CA SER A 74 28.91 -3.52 14.86
C SER A 74 29.97 -3.69 13.78
N GLU A 75 29.62 -4.31 12.66
CA GLU A 75 30.51 -4.58 11.53
C GLU A 75 29.72 -4.75 10.21
N PRO A 76 30.40 -4.77 9.05
CA PRO A 76 29.72 -4.95 7.77
C PRO A 76 29.01 -6.30 7.61
N VAL A 77 27.73 -6.26 7.24
CA VAL A 77 26.88 -7.43 6.97
C VAL A 77 26.57 -7.60 5.49
N ASP A 78 26.24 -8.83 5.08
CA ASP A 78 25.72 -9.15 3.75
C ASP A 78 24.25 -8.73 3.62
N ALA A 79 24.03 -7.47 3.27
CA ALA A 79 22.70 -6.88 3.12
C ALA A 79 21.91 -7.49 1.95
N GLU A 80 22.60 -8.00 0.92
CA GLU A 80 21.96 -8.63 -0.25
C GLU A 80 21.25 -9.94 0.10
N ARG A 81 21.63 -10.59 1.20
CA ARG A 81 21.02 -11.83 1.71
C ARG A 81 20.29 -11.63 3.03
N PHE A 82 19.99 -10.39 3.40
CA PHE A 82 19.32 -10.09 4.64
C PHE A 82 17.89 -10.66 4.63
N ASN A 83 17.57 -11.49 5.64
CA ASN A 83 16.26 -12.09 5.80
C ASN A 83 15.42 -11.31 6.81
N VAL A 84 14.54 -10.46 6.29
CA VAL A 84 13.64 -9.60 7.08
C VAL A 84 12.63 -10.39 7.91
N SER A 85 12.33 -11.65 7.57
CA SER A 85 11.40 -12.49 8.36
C SER A 85 11.92 -12.86 9.75
N HIS A 86 13.18 -12.56 10.03
CA HIS A 86 13.77 -12.69 11.36
C HIS A 86 13.74 -11.40 12.18
N VAL A 87 13.13 -10.31 11.67
CA VAL A 87 12.95 -9.05 12.38
C VAL A 87 11.56 -8.98 12.98
N THR A 88 11.46 -8.76 14.30
CA THR A 88 10.19 -8.62 15.00
C THR A 88 10.16 -7.32 15.80
N LEU A 89 9.11 -6.54 15.59
CA LEU A 89 8.81 -5.34 16.34
C LEU A 89 7.88 -5.68 17.51
N GLN A 90 8.15 -5.14 18.68
CA GLN A 90 7.45 -5.45 19.92
C GLN A 90 6.97 -4.16 20.59
N ALA A 91 5.88 -4.26 21.38
CA ALA A 91 5.35 -3.15 22.17
C ALA A 91 6.15 -2.92 23.48
N SER A 92 6.80 -3.95 24.01
CA SER A 92 7.55 -3.95 25.27
C SER A 92 8.92 -4.62 25.11
N ALA A 93 9.84 -4.40 26.06
CA ALA A 93 11.18 -5.00 26.03
C ALA A 93 11.20 -6.51 26.31
N GLU A 94 10.16 -6.99 26.99
CA GLU A 94 9.92 -8.40 27.33
C GLU A 94 8.43 -8.64 27.20
N LEU A 95 8.03 -9.45 26.22
CA LEU A 95 6.62 -9.69 25.94
C LEU A 95 5.96 -10.47 27.08
N GLN A 96 4.86 -9.92 27.58
CA GLN A 96 3.95 -10.62 28.48
C GLN A 96 2.76 -11.22 27.72
N SER A 97 1.96 -12.05 28.40
CA SER A 97 0.75 -12.58 27.80
C SER A 97 -0.22 -11.45 27.44
N GLY A 98 -0.50 -11.31 26.15
CA GLY A 98 -1.37 -10.26 25.60
C GLY A 98 -0.64 -9.04 25.04
N ASP A 99 0.69 -8.97 25.16
CA ASP A 99 1.47 -7.92 24.50
C ASP A 99 1.49 -8.12 22.98
N SER A 100 1.42 -7.00 22.25
CA SER A 100 1.47 -6.98 20.80
C SER A 100 2.90 -7.11 20.27
N TYR A 101 3.06 -7.86 19.20
CA TYR A 101 4.28 -7.94 18.41
C TYR A 101 3.94 -8.21 16.94
N TYR A 102 4.83 -7.82 16.04
CA TYR A 102 4.70 -8.09 14.60
C TYR A 102 6.05 -8.50 14.01
N THR A 103 6.07 -9.63 13.32
CA THR A 103 7.24 -10.11 12.57
C THR A 103 7.08 -9.71 11.11
N LEU A 104 8.07 -9.02 10.55
CA LEU A 104 8.04 -8.58 9.16
C LEU A 104 7.96 -9.78 8.20
N LYS A 105 7.30 -9.62 7.06
CA LYS A 105 7.16 -10.67 6.04
C LYS A 105 8.08 -10.37 4.88
N GLU A 106 8.76 -11.40 4.39
CA GLU A 106 9.76 -11.28 3.32
C GLU A 106 9.17 -10.70 2.02
N ASP A 107 7.96 -11.12 1.65
CA ASP A 107 7.31 -10.68 0.41
C ASP A 107 6.87 -9.20 0.44
N ASN A 108 6.82 -8.59 1.62
CA ASN A 108 6.31 -7.24 1.82
C ASN A 108 7.43 -6.23 2.08
N SER A 109 8.67 -6.65 2.33
CA SER A 109 9.72 -5.72 2.77
C SER A 109 10.95 -5.81 1.86
N ILE A 110 11.42 -4.67 1.36
CA ILE A 110 12.55 -4.60 0.41
C ILE A 110 13.79 -4.07 1.12
N VAL A 111 14.90 -4.80 1.02
CA VAL A 111 16.19 -4.37 1.54
C VAL A 111 16.91 -3.50 0.50
N ASN A 112 17.19 -2.25 0.86
CA ASN A 112 17.74 -1.22 -0.03
C ASN A 112 19.11 -0.73 0.45
N THR A 113 20.15 -1.57 0.39
CA THR A 113 21.55 -1.15 0.56
C THR A 113 22.53 -2.14 -0.07
N GLY A 114 23.76 -1.68 -0.34
CA GLY A 114 24.90 -2.58 -0.53
C GLY A 114 25.51 -2.97 0.82
N ASN A 115 26.33 -4.03 0.82
CA ASN A 115 26.97 -4.54 2.04
C ASN A 115 27.70 -3.45 2.82
N GLY A 116 27.56 -3.48 4.15
CA GLY A 116 28.02 -2.43 5.04
C GLY A 116 27.45 -2.59 6.45
N GLU A 117 27.74 -1.62 7.33
CA GLU A 117 27.30 -1.63 8.74
C GLU A 117 25.84 -1.21 8.92
N SER A 118 25.13 -0.84 7.85
CA SER A 118 23.76 -0.37 7.91
C SER A 118 22.89 -1.05 6.87
N VAL A 119 21.75 -1.56 7.32
CA VAL A 119 20.72 -2.17 6.47
C VAL A 119 19.48 -1.32 6.53
N ARG A 120 18.97 -0.91 5.36
CA ARG A 120 17.71 -0.16 5.24
C ARG A 120 16.65 -1.08 4.67
N ILE A 121 15.54 -1.22 5.38
CA ILE A 121 14.41 -2.05 5.00
C ILE A 121 13.25 -1.11 4.71
N ASN A 122 12.76 -1.10 3.47
CA ASN A 122 11.49 -0.49 3.12
C ASN A 122 10.37 -1.43 3.55
N ILE A 123 9.53 -1.01 4.49
CA ILE A 123 8.42 -1.82 4.99
C ILE A 123 7.25 -1.63 4.03
N GLY A 124 6.74 -2.71 3.45
CA GLY A 124 5.59 -2.60 2.55
C GLY A 124 4.30 -2.38 3.31
N ASN A 125 3.34 -1.79 2.59
CA ASN A 125 2.06 -1.33 3.09
C ASN A 125 1.31 -2.36 3.95
N GLN A 126 1.35 -3.65 3.60
CA GLN A 126 0.63 -4.66 4.39
C GLN A 126 1.30 -4.96 5.74
N ASP A 127 2.63 -4.95 5.81
CA ASP A 127 3.33 -5.01 7.10
C ASP A 127 3.12 -3.70 7.87
N TRP A 128 3.06 -2.57 7.17
CA TRP A 128 2.84 -1.26 7.77
C TRP A 128 1.50 -1.15 8.50
N VAL A 129 0.40 -1.59 7.87
CA VAL A 129 -0.94 -1.62 8.48
C VAL A 129 -0.91 -2.37 9.81
N GLU A 130 -0.25 -3.52 9.86
CA GLU A 130 -0.18 -4.35 11.06
C GLU A 130 0.67 -3.71 12.17
N ILE A 131 1.79 -3.09 11.80
CA ILE A 131 2.68 -2.39 12.74
C ILE A 131 1.93 -1.25 13.43
N VAL A 132 1.23 -0.45 12.64
CA VAL A 132 0.47 0.70 13.10
C VAL A 132 -0.73 0.25 13.95
N SER A 133 -1.53 -0.70 13.44
CA SER A 133 -2.73 -1.20 14.13
C SER A 133 -2.39 -1.88 15.45
N SER A 134 -1.27 -2.59 15.50
CA SER A 134 -0.80 -3.28 16.71
C SER A 134 -0.02 -2.38 17.67
N SER A 135 0.23 -1.11 17.29
CA SER A 135 1.02 -0.15 18.07
C SER A 135 2.40 -0.69 18.51
N VAL A 136 3.10 -1.37 17.59
CA VAL A 136 4.43 -1.96 17.84
C VAL A 136 5.55 -1.08 17.26
N GLY A 137 6.80 -1.44 17.57
CA GLY A 137 8.00 -0.77 17.03
C GLY A 137 8.81 0.02 18.06
N SER A 138 8.32 0.11 19.30
CA SER A 138 9.09 0.68 20.42
C SER A 138 10.31 -0.17 20.79
N TYR A 139 10.22 -1.49 20.56
CA TYR A 139 11.30 -2.45 20.75
C TYR A 139 11.45 -3.35 19.52
N LEU A 140 12.66 -3.87 19.31
CA LEU A 140 12.99 -4.77 18.21
C LEU A 140 13.84 -5.94 18.71
N VAL A 141 13.45 -7.14 18.27
CA VAL A 141 14.23 -8.36 18.39
C VAL A 141 14.57 -8.89 16.99
N VAL A 142 15.70 -9.54 16.86
CA VAL A 142 16.21 -10.03 15.58
C VAL A 142 16.91 -11.37 15.76
N GLY A 143 16.53 -12.36 14.95
CA GLY A 143 17.11 -13.70 15.01
C GLY A 143 18.49 -13.78 14.33
N SER A 144 19.33 -14.74 14.75
CA SER A 144 20.71 -14.91 14.22
C SER A 144 20.77 -15.14 12.71
N LYS A 145 19.68 -15.65 12.12
CA LYS A 145 19.54 -15.94 10.69
C LYS A 145 19.13 -14.73 9.85
N ALA A 146 18.99 -13.55 10.45
CA ALA A 146 18.65 -12.35 9.69
C ALA A 146 19.79 -11.95 8.74
N CYS A 147 21.05 -12.08 9.16
CA CYS A 147 22.20 -11.84 8.27
C CYS A 147 23.48 -12.53 8.75
N THR A 148 24.48 -12.52 7.88
CA THR A 148 25.88 -12.87 8.21
C THR A 148 26.80 -11.69 7.92
N ASP A 149 28.00 -11.72 8.50
CA ASP A 149 29.09 -10.83 8.09
C ASP A 149 29.60 -11.13 6.66
N LEU A 150 30.64 -10.40 6.25
CA LEU A 150 31.35 -10.61 4.98
C LEU A 150 32.60 -11.48 5.11
N ALA A 151 32.82 -12.12 6.27
CA ALA A 151 34.00 -12.95 6.51
C ALA A 151 33.94 -14.27 5.72
N SER A 152 35.06 -14.99 5.68
CA SER A 152 35.15 -16.30 5.00
C SER A 152 35.94 -17.31 5.84
N PRO A 153 35.30 -18.24 6.56
CA PRO A 153 33.84 -18.47 6.66
C PRO A 153 33.09 -17.28 7.28
N SER A 154 31.82 -17.12 6.91
CA SER A 154 30.98 -16.06 7.47
C SER A 154 30.46 -16.42 8.85
N ASN A 155 30.23 -15.40 9.68
CA ASN A 155 29.63 -15.52 11.00
C ASN A 155 28.17 -15.02 10.96
N GLU A 156 27.25 -15.78 11.56
CA GLU A 156 25.87 -15.33 11.80
C GLU A 156 25.87 -14.16 12.80
N MET A 157 24.91 -13.25 12.67
CA MET A 157 24.75 -12.17 13.64
C MET A 157 24.34 -12.72 15.02
N ALA A 158 24.71 -12.00 16.07
CA ALA A 158 24.23 -12.27 17.43
C ALA A 158 22.72 -11.97 17.50
N ALA A 159 21.93 -12.97 17.92
CA ALA A 159 20.50 -12.79 18.07
C ALA A 159 20.19 -11.83 19.24
N VAL A 160 19.20 -10.97 19.02
CA VAL A 160 18.56 -10.18 20.07
C VAL A 160 17.28 -10.90 20.41
N GLU A 161 17.22 -11.52 21.59
CA GLU A 161 16.05 -12.27 22.05
C GLU A 161 15.09 -11.40 22.88
N ASP A 162 13.85 -11.88 23.03
CA ASP A 162 12.86 -11.28 23.94
C ASP A 162 13.42 -11.16 25.36
N GLY A 163 13.15 -10.04 26.04
CA GLY A 163 13.77 -9.69 27.32
C GLY A 163 15.13 -8.98 27.19
N SER A 164 15.74 -9.01 26.00
CA SER A 164 16.92 -8.21 25.64
C SER A 164 16.67 -7.32 24.42
N ALA A 165 15.40 -7.05 24.11
CA ALA A 165 15.00 -6.27 22.95
C ALA A 165 15.64 -4.88 22.96
N ILE A 166 16.08 -4.43 21.79
CA ILE A 166 16.65 -3.10 21.62
C ILE A 166 15.51 -2.10 21.61
N GLN A 167 15.65 -0.98 22.30
CA GLN A 167 14.69 0.13 22.23
C GLN A 167 14.97 0.99 21.00
N VAL A 168 13.93 1.45 20.32
CA VAL A 168 14.05 2.36 19.18
C VAL A 168 14.87 3.60 19.55
N SER A 169 15.92 3.90 18.78
CA SER A 169 16.79 5.05 19.05
C SER A 169 16.16 6.36 18.55
N LYS A 170 15.36 6.28 17.48
CA LYS A 170 14.64 7.41 16.90
C LYS A 170 13.39 6.96 16.14
N ILE A 171 12.29 7.68 16.33
CA ILE A 171 11.10 7.61 15.49
C ILE A 171 10.98 8.93 14.73
N ILE A 172 10.88 8.87 13.41
CA ILE A 172 10.44 10.00 12.57
C ILE A 172 8.95 9.75 12.32
N TYR A 173 8.11 10.67 12.79
CA TYR A 173 6.67 10.57 12.60
C TYR A 173 6.31 10.95 11.18
N ASP A 174 5.29 10.26 10.68
CA ASP A 174 4.64 10.54 9.42
C ASP A 174 3.94 11.90 9.46
N ARG A 175 4.13 12.68 8.40
CA ARG A 175 3.55 14.02 8.20
C ARG A 175 3.05 14.23 6.78
N THR A 176 3.02 13.17 5.99
CA THR A 176 2.64 13.22 4.59
C THR A 176 1.17 12.81 4.48
N PRO A 177 0.30 13.63 3.89
CA PRO A 177 -1.08 13.24 3.63
C PRO A 177 -1.19 12.13 2.58
N PRO A 178 -2.20 11.25 2.70
CA PRO A 178 -2.47 10.22 1.70
C PRO A 178 -2.96 10.85 0.40
N THR A 179 -2.66 10.21 -0.73
CA THR A 179 -3.15 10.59 -2.05
C THR A 179 -4.00 9.48 -2.67
N LEU A 180 -5.11 9.87 -3.29
CA LEU A 180 -5.97 8.94 -4.03
C LEU A 180 -5.38 8.70 -5.43
N ASN A 181 -4.87 7.49 -5.67
CA ASN A 181 -4.26 7.09 -6.95
C ASN A 181 -5.31 6.80 -8.02
N SER A 182 -6.36 6.07 -7.65
CA SER A 182 -7.43 5.66 -8.57
C SER A 182 -8.75 5.45 -7.84
N TRP A 183 -9.84 5.48 -8.61
CA TRP A 183 -11.15 5.08 -8.12
C TRP A 183 -11.97 4.41 -9.23
N SER A 184 -12.92 3.58 -8.83
CA SER A 184 -13.83 2.87 -9.72
C SER A 184 -15.26 2.92 -9.20
N LEU A 185 -16.22 2.85 -10.12
CA LEU A 185 -17.64 2.92 -9.81
C LEU A 185 -18.38 1.73 -10.42
N ASP A 186 -19.08 0.98 -9.58
CA ASP A 186 -20.00 -0.06 -10.00
C ASP A 186 -21.43 0.33 -9.64
N LEU A 187 -22.21 0.76 -10.65
CA LEU A 187 -23.62 1.13 -10.46
C LEU A 187 -24.56 -0.08 -10.46
N GLN A 188 -24.12 -1.22 -10.97
CA GLN A 188 -24.89 -2.45 -10.97
C GLN A 188 -25.00 -3.02 -9.55
N GLU A 189 -23.87 -3.04 -8.85
CA GLU A 189 -23.78 -3.59 -7.49
C GLU A 189 -23.76 -2.49 -6.40
N GLY A 190 -23.54 -1.23 -6.77
CA GLY A 190 -23.58 -0.08 -5.83
C GLY A 190 -22.28 0.17 -5.07
N TYR A 191 -21.12 -0.10 -5.68
CA TYR A 191 -19.81 0.06 -5.02
C TYR A 191 -18.99 1.22 -5.59
N ILE A 192 -18.26 1.91 -4.71
CA ILE A 192 -17.11 2.75 -5.06
C ILE A 192 -15.85 2.09 -4.52
N TYR A 193 -14.84 1.94 -5.37
CA TYR A 193 -13.52 1.45 -4.98
C TYR A 193 -12.53 2.60 -5.06
N MET A 194 -11.66 2.74 -4.07
CA MET A 194 -10.63 3.78 -3.99
C MET A 194 -9.30 3.15 -3.63
N SER A 195 -8.22 3.52 -4.31
CA SER A 195 -6.88 3.03 -4.03
C SER A 195 -5.95 4.20 -3.70
N PHE A 196 -5.29 4.13 -2.55
CA PHE A 196 -4.40 5.16 -2.02
C PHE A 196 -2.92 4.76 -2.16
N ASP A 197 -2.00 5.72 -2.05
CA ASP A 197 -0.56 5.47 -2.04
C ASP A 197 -0.04 4.95 -0.70
N GLU A 198 -0.79 5.19 0.37
CA GLU A 198 -0.51 4.69 1.70
C GLU A 198 -1.78 4.20 2.42
N PRO A 199 -1.64 3.41 3.51
CA PRO A 199 -2.79 2.91 4.22
C PRO A 199 -3.63 4.00 4.89
N VAL A 200 -4.94 3.95 4.63
CA VAL A 200 -5.92 4.87 5.22
C VAL A 200 -6.82 4.16 6.21
N ASN A 201 -7.43 4.94 7.10
CA ASN A 201 -8.46 4.46 8.02
C ASN A 201 -9.86 4.78 7.46
N PRO A 202 -10.62 3.79 6.96
CA PRO A 202 -11.96 4.00 6.43
C PRO A 202 -12.94 4.57 7.45
N ASP A 203 -12.75 4.31 8.75
CA ASP A 203 -13.63 4.84 9.81
C ASP A 203 -13.60 6.37 9.91
N THR A 204 -12.60 7.04 9.33
CA THR A 204 -12.51 8.51 9.28
C THR A 204 -13.15 9.10 8.02
N LEU A 205 -13.68 8.26 7.11
CA LEU A 205 -14.27 8.69 5.85
C LEU A 205 -15.43 9.67 6.07
N ASN A 206 -15.28 10.87 5.54
CA ASN A 206 -16.34 11.86 5.41
C ASN A 206 -16.79 11.95 3.95
N ILE A 207 -17.79 11.14 3.60
CA ILE A 207 -18.25 11.03 2.21
C ILE A 207 -18.83 12.33 1.66
N THR A 208 -19.33 13.23 2.52
CA THR A 208 -19.88 14.54 2.11
C THR A 208 -18.84 15.48 1.50
N LYS A 209 -17.56 15.13 1.62
CA LYS A 209 -16.46 15.84 0.98
C LYS A 209 -16.15 15.32 -0.42
N PHE A 210 -16.79 14.25 -0.87
CA PHE A 210 -16.66 13.71 -2.22
C PHE A 210 -17.75 14.23 -3.16
N THR A 211 -17.38 14.53 -4.40
CA THR A 211 -18.27 15.04 -5.43
C THR A 211 -17.97 14.31 -6.75
N ILE A 212 -18.99 13.72 -7.36
CA ILE A 212 -18.90 13.17 -8.71
C ILE A 212 -19.30 14.28 -9.69
N THR A 213 -18.53 14.47 -10.75
CA THR A 213 -18.81 15.47 -11.79
C THR A 213 -18.79 14.85 -13.19
N PRO A 214 -19.66 15.30 -14.13
CA PRO A 214 -19.71 14.76 -15.48
C PRO A 214 -18.55 15.19 -16.37
N ALA A 215 -17.76 16.18 -15.97
CA ALA A 215 -16.65 16.67 -16.77
C ALA A 215 -15.48 17.14 -15.91
N ARG A 216 -14.26 16.92 -16.42
CA ARG A 216 -13.01 17.13 -15.68
C ARG A 216 -12.92 18.50 -15.02
N GLU A 217 -13.28 19.59 -15.68
CA GLU A 217 -12.93 20.97 -15.27
C GLU A 217 -14.15 21.81 -14.83
N THR A 218 -15.24 21.19 -14.43
CA THR A 218 -16.47 21.90 -14.03
C THR A 218 -17.20 21.17 -12.90
N LEU A 219 -18.03 21.90 -12.17
CA LEU A 219 -18.98 21.37 -11.19
C LEU A 219 -20.43 21.45 -11.70
N ASN A 220 -20.64 21.95 -12.92
CA ASN A 220 -21.97 21.95 -13.50
C ASN A 220 -22.45 20.51 -13.72
N GLY A 221 -23.65 20.19 -13.26
CA GLY A 221 -24.18 18.82 -13.27
C GLY A 221 -23.52 17.87 -12.26
N SER A 222 -22.69 18.40 -11.33
CA SER A 222 -22.06 17.57 -10.28
C SER A 222 -23.02 17.20 -9.16
N TYR A 223 -22.71 16.09 -8.49
CA TYR A 223 -23.42 15.58 -7.34
C TYR A 223 -22.44 15.37 -6.18
N THR A 224 -22.69 16.06 -5.06
CA THR A 224 -21.95 15.82 -3.81
C THR A 224 -22.65 14.71 -3.07
N LEU A 225 -21.91 13.69 -2.67
CA LEU A 225 -22.46 12.56 -1.93
C LEU A 225 -22.98 13.03 -0.57
N THR A 226 -24.07 12.42 -0.10
CA THR A 226 -24.82 12.89 1.07
C THR A 226 -25.13 11.80 2.09
N ALA A 227 -24.94 10.53 1.74
CA ALA A 227 -25.33 9.40 2.57
C ALA A 227 -24.34 9.14 3.71
N ASP A 228 -24.78 9.13 4.96
CA ASP A 228 -23.92 8.83 6.11
C ASP A 228 -23.88 7.33 6.49
N THR A 229 -24.62 6.47 5.79
CA THR A 229 -24.71 5.04 6.11
C THR A 229 -24.32 4.20 4.91
N PHE A 230 -23.16 3.59 5.03
CA PHE A 230 -22.51 2.71 4.08
C PHE A 230 -21.71 1.67 4.86
N THR A 231 -21.31 0.58 4.20
CA THR A 231 -20.31 -0.33 4.77
C THR A 231 -18.96 -0.12 4.09
N LEU A 232 -17.90 -0.25 4.87
CA LEU A 232 -16.53 -0.05 4.42
C LEU A 232 -15.73 -1.35 4.53
N SER A 233 -14.71 -1.47 3.69
CA SER A 233 -13.65 -2.45 3.89
C SER A 233 -12.85 -2.16 5.17
N GLU A 234 -11.99 -3.10 5.55
CA GLU A 234 -10.98 -2.89 6.59
C GLU A 234 -9.94 -1.84 6.15
N ALA A 235 -9.14 -1.36 7.13
CA ALA A 235 -8.08 -0.40 6.88
C ALA A 235 -6.98 -0.96 5.98
N GLY A 236 -6.40 -0.11 5.13
CA GLY A 236 -5.45 -0.52 4.11
C GLY A 236 -5.34 0.46 2.96
N LEU A 237 -4.74 0.01 1.86
CA LEU A 237 -4.58 0.83 0.65
C LEU A 237 -5.85 0.97 -0.17
N ASP A 238 -6.70 -0.06 -0.11
CA ASP A 238 -7.90 -0.13 -0.91
C ASP A 238 -9.11 0.04 0.01
N VAL A 239 -9.91 1.06 -0.26
CA VAL A 239 -11.17 1.33 0.43
C VAL A 239 -12.31 0.96 -0.50
N THR A 240 -13.12 0.01 -0.08
CA THR A 240 -14.38 -0.32 -0.75
C THR A 240 -15.53 0.31 0.03
N LEU A 241 -16.27 1.19 -0.64
CA LEU A 241 -17.48 1.81 -0.15
C LEU A 241 -18.68 1.12 -0.78
N ASP A 242 -19.47 0.44 0.05
CA ASP A 242 -20.75 -0.15 -0.33
C ASP A 242 -21.87 0.86 -0.08
N MET A 243 -22.41 1.42 -1.18
CA MET A 243 -23.53 2.36 -1.16
C MET A 243 -24.88 1.65 -1.31
N ALA A 244 -24.92 0.33 -1.49
CA ALA A 244 -26.17 -0.40 -1.74
C ALA A 244 -27.12 -0.36 -0.53
N LEU A 245 -26.60 -0.09 0.66
CA LEU A 245 -27.39 -0.03 1.89
C LEU A 245 -28.22 1.26 2.02
N VAL A 246 -27.89 2.34 1.29
CA VAL A 246 -28.70 3.57 1.21
C VAL A 246 -28.74 4.13 -0.20
N THR A 247 -29.93 4.04 -0.79
CA THR A 247 -30.15 4.31 -2.20
C THR A 247 -30.15 5.81 -2.55
N THR A 248 -30.20 6.75 -1.60
CA THR A 248 -30.37 8.18 -1.92
C THR A 248 -29.29 8.74 -2.84
N ASP A 249 -28.01 8.43 -2.57
CA ASP A 249 -26.91 8.87 -3.44
C ASP A 249 -26.89 8.08 -4.75
N LEU A 250 -27.11 6.76 -4.69
CA LEU A 250 -27.10 5.88 -5.86
C LEU A 250 -28.23 6.23 -6.85
N ASP A 251 -29.44 6.46 -6.34
CA ASP A 251 -30.63 6.88 -7.09
C ASP A 251 -30.41 8.25 -7.72
N ALA A 252 -29.86 9.21 -6.98
CA ALA A 252 -29.56 10.53 -7.50
C ALA A 252 -28.48 10.51 -8.61
N ILE A 253 -27.54 9.57 -8.53
CA ILE A 253 -26.56 9.33 -9.60
C ILE A 253 -27.24 8.64 -10.80
N LYS A 254 -28.04 7.60 -10.57
CA LYS A 254 -28.69 6.81 -11.64
C LYS A 254 -29.72 7.61 -12.44
N VAL A 255 -30.47 8.51 -11.81
CA VAL A 255 -31.47 9.33 -12.49
C VAL A 255 -30.83 10.51 -13.25
N ASN A 256 -29.58 10.85 -12.98
CA ASN A 256 -28.89 11.95 -13.66
C ASN A 256 -28.30 11.50 -15.00
N GLY A 257 -29.00 11.81 -16.10
CA GLY A 257 -28.60 11.43 -17.47
C GLY A 257 -27.30 12.07 -18.01
N GLU A 258 -26.62 12.92 -17.25
CA GLU A 258 -25.31 13.48 -17.61
C GLU A 258 -24.17 12.93 -16.72
N LEU A 259 -24.48 12.52 -15.49
CA LEU A 259 -23.52 12.11 -14.49
C LEU A 259 -23.33 10.60 -14.51
N ALA A 260 -22.07 10.16 -14.53
CA ALA A 260 -21.74 8.76 -14.39
C ALA A 260 -22.46 7.81 -15.37
N VAL A 261 -22.78 8.28 -16.58
CA VAL A 261 -23.38 7.47 -17.65
C VAL A 261 -22.36 6.62 -18.42
N SER A 262 -21.07 6.99 -18.32
CA SER A 262 -19.93 6.34 -18.97
C SER A 262 -18.62 6.73 -18.27
N LYS A 263 -17.51 6.06 -18.60
CA LYS A 263 -16.18 6.48 -18.15
C LYS A 263 -15.81 7.92 -18.51
N GLN A 264 -16.33 8.46 -19.62
CA GLN A 264 -16.02 9.83 -20.08
C GLN A 264 -16.77 10.90 -19.29
N THR A 265 -17.74 10.49 -18.48
CA THR A 265 -18.65 11.36 -17.72
C THR A 265 -18.58 11.09 -16.22
N SER A 266 -17.50 10.47 -15.75
CA SER A 266 -17.33 10.09 -14.36
C SER A 266 -15.97 10.59 -13.87
N TYR A 267 -16.00 11.67 -13.10
CA TYR A 267 -14.83 12.22 -12.44
C TYR A 267 -15.14 12.41 -10.96
N LEU A 268 -14.20 12.07 -10.09
CA LEU A 268 -14.31 12.25 -8.64
C LEU A 268 -13.47 13.43 -8.19
N LEU A 269 -14.06 14.25 -7.34
CA LEU A 269 -13.40 15.31 -6.58
C LEU A 269 -13.56 15.02 -5.10
N TRP A 270 -12.59 15.47 -4.32
CA TRP A 270 -12.65 15.45 -2.87
C TRP A 270 -12.09 16.74 -2.30
N ARG A 271 -12.40 16.99 -1.02
CA ARG A 271 -11.86 18.11 -0.25
C ARG A 271 -10.97 17.63 0.87
N GLU A 272 -10.17 18.55 1.41
CA GLU A 272 -9.33 18.31 2.59
C GLU A 272 -10.13 17.61 3.70
N GLY A 273 -9.56 16.53 4.25
CA GLY A 273 -10.15 15.76 5.35
C GLY A 273 -11.32 14.88 4.95
N ALA A 274 -11.36 14.43 3.69
CA ALA A 274 -12.34 13.44 3.25
C ALA A 274 -12.04 12.04 3.81
N ILE A 275 -10.78 11.72 4.08
CA ILE A 275 -10.32 10.51 4.76
C ILE A 275 -8.94 10.82 5.38
N SER A 276 -8.51 10.01 6.34
CA SER A 276 -7.19 10.15 6.98
C SER A 276 -6.38 8.87 6.82
N ASP A 277 -5.05 9.03 6.82
CA ASP A 277 -4.13 7.89 6.96
C ASP A 277 -4.25 7.21 8.34
N MET A 278 -3.37 6.23 8.57
CA MET A 278 -3.27 5.53 9.85
C MET A 278 -2.12 6.05 10.75
N ALA A 279 -1.50 7.19 10.46
CA ALA A 279 -0.38 7.70 11.24
C ALA A 279 -0.73 7.94 12.72
N ASP A 280 0.29 7.97 13.61
CA ASP A 280 0.06 8.28 15.04
C ASP A 280 -0.63 9.64 15.23
N PHE A 281 -0.31 10.57 14.33
CA PHE A 281 -0.98 11.86 14.16
C PHE A 281 -1.57 11.86 12.76
N ALA A 282 -2.80 11.35 12.65
CA ALA A 282 -3.45 11.11 11.36
C ALA A 282 -3.36 12.34 10.44
N ASN A 283 -2.81 12.16 9.24
CA ASN A 283 -2.83 13.19 8.21
C ASN A 283 -4.09 13.02 7.38
N GLU A 284 -4.77 14.15 7.14
CA GLU A 284 -5.99 14.21 6.35
C GLU A 284 -5.64 14.33 4.87
N ILE A 285 -6.30 13.57 3.99
CA ILE A 285 -6.14 13.73 2.54
C ILE A 285 -6.29 15.20 2.16
N ASP A 286 -5.36 15.72 1.37
CA ASP A 286 -5.42 17.08 0.89
C ASP A 286 -6.51 17.27 -0.17
N THR A 287 -7.00 18.50 -0.29
CA THR A 287 -7.85 18.88 -1.43
C THR A 287 -7.12 18.61 -2.73
N LEU A 288 -7.80 18.08 -3.74
CA LEU A 288 -7.20 17.82 -5.05
C LEU A 288 -6.50 19.08 -5.59
N ASN A 289 -5.18 18.98 -5.82
CA ASN A 289 -4.26 20.11 -6.09
C ASN A 289 -4.66 21.02 -7.27
N LEU A 290 -5.52 20.53 -8.16
CA LEU A 290 -6.06 21.28 -9.29
C LEU A 290 -7.58 21.45 -9.20
N TYR A 291 -8.18 21.67 -8.04
CA TYR A 291 -9.64 21.82 -7.97
C TYR A 291 -10.17 22.91 -8.95
N PRO A 292 -11.21 22.63 -9.78
CA PRO A 292 -12.08 21.45 -9.78
C PRO A 292 -11.73 20.42 -10.86
N TYR A 293 -10.46 20.07 -11.06
CA TYR A 293 -10.02 19.08 -12.05
C TYR A 293 -10.18 17.66 -11.49
N GLY A 294 -11.36 17.08 -11.63
CA GLY A 294 -11.67 15.75 -11.08
C GLY A 294 -10.79 14.63 -11.65
N LEU A 295 -10.55 13.61 -10.83
CA LEU A 295 -9.87 12.37 -11.21
C LEU A 295 -10.85 11.49 -12.00
N GLN A 296 -10.49 11.11 -13.23
CA GLN A 296 -11.37 10.25 -14.05
C GLN A 296 -11.49 8.86 -13.42
N VAL A 297 -12.69 8.27 -13.52
CA VAL A 297 -12.91 6.87 -13.11
C VAL A 297 -12.00 5.91 -13.89
N ASP A 298 -11.39 4.95 -13.20
CA ASP A 298 -10.55 3.93 -13.83
C ASP A 298 -11.39 2.81 -14.45
N SER A 299 -12.27 2.19 -13.65
CA SER A 299 -13.27 1.23 -14.12
C SER A 299 -14.70 1.66 -13.77
N TYR A 300 -15.62 1.41 -14.71
CA TYR A 300 -17.02 1.80 -14.61
C TYR A 300 -17.90 0.63 -15.06
N THR A 301 -18.83 0.22 -14.20
CA THR A 301 -19.90 -0.73 -14.50
C THR A 301 -21.21 0.04 -14.49
N ALA A 302 -21.89 0.09 -15.64
CA ALA A 302 -23.23 0.68 -15.72
C ALA A 302 -24.25 -0.26 -15.07
N ASP A 303 -25.32 0.31 -14.50
CA ASP A 303 -26.50 -0.49 -14.23
C ASP A 303 -27.13 -0.95 -15.55
N SER A 304 -27.45 -2.23 -15.62
CA SER A 304 -28.07 -2.88 -16.77
C SER A 304 -29.41 -3.54 -16.42
N SER A 305 -29.87 -3.35 -15.19
CA SER A 305 -31.17 -3.80 -14.72
C SER A 305 -32.24 -2.95 -15.40
N ASP A 306 -33.22 -3.61 -16.04
CA ASP A 306 -34.38 -2.89 -16.56
C ASP A 306 -35.36 -2.61 -15.42
N PRO A 307 -35.93 -1.39 -15.32
CA PRO A 307 -36.89 -1.06 -14.29
C PRO A 307 -38.18 -1.83 -14.51
N SER A 308 -38.69 -2.43 -13.43
CA SER A 308 -39.97 -3.13 -13.42
C SER A 308 -40.98 -2.40 -12.56
N LEU A 309 -42.24 -2.36 -13.00
CA LEU A 309 -43.34 -1.81 -12.21
C LEU A 309 -43.79 -2.89 -11.20
N ASN A 310 -43.55 -2.64 -9.91
CA ASN A 310 -43.89 -3.55 -8.83
C ASN A 310 -45.36 -3.44 -8.43
N SER A 311 -45.85 -2.22 -8.28
CA SER A 311 -47.23 -1.94 -7.89
C SER A 311 -47.68 -0.55 -8.36
N PHE A 312 -48.97 -0.28 -8.24
CA PHE A 312 -49.52 1.04 -8.47
C PHE A 312 -50.67 1.31 -7.48
N ASP A 313 -50.86 2.57 -7.14
CA ASP A 313 -52.01 3.05 -6.39
C ASP A 313 -52.78 4.06 -7.22
N PHE A 314 -54.11 3.98 -7.19
CA PHE A 314 -54.97 4.93 -7.89
C PHE A 314 -56.01 5.52 -6.96
N SER A 315 -55.96 6.84 -6.79
CA SER A 315 -56.95 7.58 -6.01
C SER A 315 -57.97 8.22 -6.94
N ILE A 316 -59.20 7.71 -6.92
CA ILE A 316 -60.31 8.30 -7.68
C ILE A 316 -60.71 9.70 -7.18
N THR A 317 -60.41 10.02 -5.92
CA THR A 317 -60.73 11.32 -5.33
C THR A 317 -59.77 12.41 -5.81
N THR A 318 -58.50 12.07 -5.98
CA THR A 318 -57.46 13.02 -6.42
C THR A 318 -57.14 12.90 -7.91
N GLY A 319 -57.50 11.78 -8.54
CA GLY A 319 -57.12 11.45 -9.92
C GLY A 319 -55.64 11.08 -10.07
N ILE A 320 -54.93 10.80 -8.97
CA ILE A 320 -53.50 10.51 -8.98
C ILE A 320 -53.30 9.00 -9.13
N LEU A 321 -52.47 8.63 -10.11
CA LEU A 321 -51.90 7.29 -10.29
C LEU A 321 -50.45 7.35 -9.81
N GLU A 322 -50.15 6.61 -8.76
CA GLU A 322 -48.80 6.45 -8.20
C GLU A 322 -48.24 5.10 -8.67
N LEU A 323 -47.04 5.11 -9.22
CA LEU A 323 -46.37 3.94 -9.78
C LEU A 323 -45.14 3.64 -8.94
N HIS A 324 -45.00 2.39 -8.49
CA HIS A 324 -43.88 1.94 -7.66
C HIS A 324 -42.98 1.04 -8.50
N TYR A 325 -41.78 1.50 -8.79
CA TYR A 325 -40.80 0.77 -9.61
C TYR A 325 -39.79 -0.03 -8.76
N SER A 326 -39.00 -0.88 -9.40
CA SER A 326 -37.91 -1.63 -8.75
C SER A 326 -36.65 -0.82 -8.50
N GLU A 327 -36.54 0.35 -9.14
CA GLU A 327 -35.40 1.27 -9.03
C GLU A 327 -35.86 2.71 -9.29
N ALA A 328 -34.97 3.67 -9.05
CA ALA A 328 -35.24 5.07 -9.25
C ALA A 328 -35.41 5.43 -10.72
N MET A 329 -36.41 6.27 -11.01
CA MET A 329 -36.79 6.62 -12.38
C MET A 329 -36.74 8.12 -12.62
N GLU A 330 -36.28 8.52 -13.80
CA GLU A 330 -36.46 9.89 -14.29
C GLU A 330 -37.94 10.15 -14.56
N SER A 331 -38.57 11.02 -13.78
CA SER A 331 -40.01 11.26 -13.85
C SER A 331 -40.43 11.88 -15.19
N SER A 332 -39.57 12.66 -15.84
CA SER A 332 -39.80 13.22 -17.19
C SER A 332 -39.80 12.16 -18.30
N SER A 333 -39.24 10.98 -18.06
CA SER A 333 -39.16 9.91 -19.06
C SER A 333 -40.47 9.14 -19.25
N LEU A 334 -41.41 9.26 -18.31
CA LEU A 334 -42.66 8.51 -18.33
C LEU A 334 -43.58 8.96 -19.48
N ASP A 335 -43.77 8.08 -20.47
CA ASP A 335 -44.80 8.26 -21.48
C ASP A 335 -46.16 7.75 -20.97
N GLY A 336 -46.96 8.68 -20.42
CA GLY A 336 -48.30 8.37 -19.93
C GLY A 336 -49.27 7.83 -20.98
N TYR A 337 -48.99 8.01 -22.29
CA TYR A 337 -49.79 7.42 -23.36
C TYR A 337 -49.60 5.92 -23.51
N SER A 338 -48.52 5.38 -22.95
CA SER A 338 -48.20 3.96 -22.95
C SER A 338 -48.88 3.19 -21.82
N LEU A 339 -49.65 3.86 -20.96
CA LEU A 339 -50.34 3.24 -19.82
C LEU A 339 -51.78 2.85 -20.16
N ARG A 340 -52.20 1.68 -19.68
CA ARG A 340 -53.58 1.16 -19.79
C ARG A 340 -54.09 0.72 -18.43
N MET A 341 -55.30 1.12 -18.09
CA MET A 341 -56.07 0.53 -16.99
C MET A 341 -57.07 -0.48 -17.55
N GLN A 342 -57.18 -1.66 -16.92
CA GLN A 342 -58.04 -2.74 -17.39
C GLN A 342 -58.82 -3.38 -16.23
N SER A 343 -60.00 -3.90 -16.54
CA SER A 343 -60.93 -4.47 -15.56
C SER A 343 -60.63 -5.94 -15.20
N THR A 344 -59.82 -6.65 -16.00
CA THR A 344 -59.41 -8.04 -15.75
C THR A 344 -57.91 -8.21 -15.92
N ALA A 345 -57.29 -9.10 -15.16
CA ALA A 345 -55.83 -9.31 -15.17
C ALA A 345 -55.30 -9.86 -16.51
N ASP A 346 -56.11 -10.61 -17.24
CA ASP A 346 -55.76 -11.19 -18.55
C ASP A 346 -55.99 -10.22 -19.73
N GLY A 347 -56.51 -9.02 -19.45
CA GLY A 347 -56.80 -8.00 -20.47
C GLY A 347 -58.02 -8.30 -21.34
N SER A 348 -58.83 -9.31 -20.99
CA SER A 348 -60.02 -9.68 -21.76
C SER A 348 -61.25 -8.80 -21.52
N GLY A 349 -61.26 -8.02 -20.41
CA GLY A 349 -62.35 -7.12 -20.04
C GLY A 349 -62.25 -5.71 -20.65
N ASP A 350 -63.09 -4.81 -20.14
CA ASP A 350 -63.04 -3.39 -20.49
C ASP A 350 -61.70 -2.77 -20.08
N TYR A 351 -61.21 -1.82 -20.87
CA TYR A 351 -59.97 -1.09 -20.61
C TYR A 351 -60.08 0.38 -21.01
N VAL A 352 -59.18 1.20 -20.48
CA VAL A 352 -58.99 2.61 -20.80
C VAL A 352 -57.50 2.85 -21.00
N ASP A 353 -57.11 3.26 -22.20
CA ASP A 353 -55.77 3.80 -22.46
C ASP A 353 -55.70 5.20 -21.84
N LEU A 354 -54.66 5.46 -21.06
CA LEU A 354 -54.47 6.76 -20.44
C LEU A 354 -54.03 7.76 -21.51
N GLY A 355 -54.73 8.90 -21.59
CA GLY A 355 -54.53 9.91 -22.63
C GLY A 355 -53.39 10.88 -22.33
N GLY A 356 -52.34 10.41 -21.65
CA GLY A 356 -51.27 11.23 -21.09
C GLY A 356 -51.48 11.60 -19.62
N GLY A 357 -50.71 12.56 -19.14
CA GLY A 357 -50.71 13.04 -17.76
C GLY A 357 -49.53 13.97 -17.52
N THR A 358 -49.51 14.65 -16.38
CA THR A 358 -48.34 15.38 -15.90
C THR A 358 -47.79 14.61 -14.71
N THR A 359 -46.50 14.32 -14.71
CA THR A 359 -45.85 13.74 -13.53
C THR A 359 -45.90 14.76 -12.37
N LEU A 360 -46.34 14.28 -11.21
CA LEU A 360 -46.42 15.08 -9.98
C LEU A 360 -45.30 14.72 -8.99
N GLY A 361 -44.66 13.55 -9.18
CA GLY A 361 -43.51 13.10 -8.38
C GLY A 361 -42.23 13.84 -8.77
N LYS A 362 -41.27 13.85 -7.85
CA LYS A 362 -39.88 14.19 -8.17
C LYS A 362 -39.16 12.93 -8.65
N ASP A 363 -38.07 13.12 -9.36
CA ASP A 363 -37.07 12.07 -9.61
C ASP A 363 -36.67 11.40 -8.30
N GLY A 364 -36.55 10.07 -8.31
CA GLY A 364 -36.34 9.25 -7.11
C GLY A 364 -37.31 8.10 -7.03
#